data_AF-A0A850GMZ1-F1
#
_entry.id   AF-A0A850GMZ1-F1
#
_cell.length_a   1.000
_cell.length_b   1.000
_cell.length_c   1.000
_cell.angle_alpha   90.00
_cell.angle_beta   90.00
_cell.angle_gamma   90.00
#
_symmetry.space_group_name_H-M   'P 1'
#
loop_
_entity.id
_entity.type
_entity.pdbx_description
1 polymer ?
#
loop_
_entity_poly.entity_id
_entity_poly.type
_entity_poly.pdbx_seq_one_letter_code
_entity_poly.pdbx_strand_id
1 'polypeptide(L)'
;MSRNHRRGDRRSSASSSSTFNSSAATERKIRQLCRQVHERVDLVLAGELDDPILDGLWVAEVEPEPGSTAILVTLIVPNDADIAEVRAHLDAVHGHLRSEVAAAIHRKRTPHLRFALLPERAIALTGGGHD
;
A
#
# COMPACT_ATOMS: atom_id res chain seq x y z
N MET A 1 42.18 -47.85 39.90
CA MET A 1 40.76 -48.05 39.52
C MET A 1 40.46 -47.09 38.36
N SER A 2 40.72 -47.48 37.11
CA SER A 2 39.76 -47.98 36.08
C SER A 2 38.95 -46.89 35.36
N ARG A 3 39.37 -46.47 34.15
CA ARG A 3 38.82 -46.74 32.78
C ARG A 3 37.81 -45.69 32.29
N ASN A 4 38.15 -44.86 31.28
CA ASN A 4 37.80 -44.98 29.83
C ASN A 4 36.27 -45.02 29.58
N HIS A 5 35.66 -44.19 28.73
CA HIS A 5 35.62 -44.36 27.27
C HIS A 5 35.22 -43.08 26.49
N ARG A 6 35.67 -43.08 25.24
CA ARG A 6 35.54 -42.12 24.14
C ARG A 6 34.11 -41.98 23.59
N ARG A 7 33.84 -40.84 22.94
CA ARG A 7 33.11 -40.59 21.65
C ARG A 7 32.68 -39.11 21.70
N GLY A 8 33.17 -38.17 20.90
CA GLY A 8 33.32 -38.23 19.45
C GLY A 8 32.06 -37.65 18.82
N ASP A 9 31.97 -36.33 18.71
CA ASP A 9 31.07 -35.70 17.73
C ASP A 9 31.80 -34.55 17.03
N ARG A 10 32.31 -34.90 15.85
CA ARG A 10 32.56 -33.98 14.76
C ARG A 10 31.21 -33.76 14.07
N ARG A 11 30.69 -32.54 14.09
CA ARG A 11 29.73 -32.07 13.08
C ARG A 11 29.87 -30.56 12.95
N SER A 12 30.66 -30.14 11.97
CA SER A 12 30.19 -29.81 10.61
C SER A 12 29.76 -28.35 10.55
N SER A 13 30.66 -27.56 9.96
CA SER A 13 30.32 -26.46 9.08
C SER A 13 29.04 -26.76 8.28
N ALA A 14 27.98 -26.03 8.58
CA ALA A 14 26.89 -25.82 7.65
C ALA A 14 26.24 -24.48 7.99
N SER A 15 26.80 -23.45 7.36
CA SER A 15 26.06 -22.30 6.85
C SER A 15 24.64 -22.73 6.49
N SER A 16 23.69 -22.47 7.38
CA SER A 16 22.28 -22.71 7.13
C SER A 16 21.70 -21.37 6.73
N SER A 17 21.91 -21.05 5.45
CA SER A 17 21.19 -20.04 4.69
C SER A 17 19.69 -20.14 5.00
N SER A 18 19.20 -19.23 5.83
CA SER A 18 17.79 -19.08 6.14
C SER A 18 17.12 -18.35 4.96
N THR A 19 16.76 -19.10 3.92
CA THR A 19 16.25 -18.54 2.66
C THR A 19 14.75 -18.71 2.44
N PHE A 20 13.96 -19.06 3.46
CA PHE A 20 12.53 -19.38 3.26
C PHE A 20 11.54 -18.76 4.25
N ASN A 21 11.81 -17.55 4.76
CA ASN A 21 10.80 -16.80 5.53
C ASN A 21 10.68 -15.31 5.13
N SER A 22 11.35 -14.92 4.04
CA SER A 22 11.38 -13.52 3.58
C SER A 22 10.08 -13.08 2.90
N SER A 23 9.32 -14.00 2.29
CA SER A 23 8.06 -13.67 1.59
C SER A 23 6.97 -13.24 2.57
N ALA A 24 6.64 -14.06 3.58
CA ALA A 24 5.59 -13.74 4.54
C ALA A 24 5.89 -12.48 5.38
N ALA A 25 7.17 -12.27 5.72
CA ALA A 25 7.59 -11.04 6.40
C ALA A 25 7.52 -9.80 5.48
N THR A 26 7.78 -9.97 4.19
CA THR A 26 7.66 -8.90 3.19
C THR A 26 6.19 -8.58 2.91
N GLU A 27 5.32 -9.57 2.80
CA GLU A 27 3.87 -9.39 2.64
C GLU A 27 3.25 -8.64 3.83
N ARG A 28 3.65 -8.98 5.07
CA ARG A 28 3.19 -8.23 6.25
C ARG A 28 3.62 -6.76 6.21
N LYS A 29 4.88 -6.50 5.81
CA LYS A 29 5.40 -5.13 5.66
C LYS A 29 4.70 -4.35 4.54
N ILE A 30 4.38 -5.01 3.43
CA ILE A 30 3.63 -4.42 2.32
C ILE A 30 2.21 -4.09 2.77
N ARG A 31 1.50 -5.01 3.45
CA ARG A 31 0.17 -4.73 4.01
C ARG A 31 0.18 -3.56 5.00
N GLN A 32 1.18 -3.51 5.88
CA GLN A 32 1.34 -2.40 6.81
C GLN A 32 1.59 -1.07 6.08
N LEU A 33 2.39 -1.10 5.00
CA LEU A 33 2.63 0.06 4.15
C LEU A 33 1.34 0.52 3.45
N CYS A 34 0.59 -0.40 2.84
CA CYS A 34 -0.69 -0.07 2.19
C CYS A 34 -1.67 0.56 3.19
N ARG A 35 -1.73 0.03 4.43
CA ARG A 35 -2.57 0.61 5.48
C ARG A 35 -2.16 2.04 5.85
N GLN A 36 -0.86 2.28 6.04
CA GLN A 36 -0.35 3.62 6.35
C GLN A 36 -0.61 4.61 5.21
N VAL A 37 -0.47 4.16 3.97
CA VAL A 37 -0.75 4.98 2.77
C VAL A 37 -2.24 5.29 2.69
N HIS A 38 -3.10 4.29 2.91
CA HIS A 38 -4.54 4.46 2.95
C HIS A 38 -4.96 5.49 4.00
N GLU A 39 -4.56 5.29 5.27
CA GLU A 39 -4.85 6.20 6.37
C GLU A 39 -4.37 7.62 6.06
N ARG A 40 -3.16 7.79 5.51
CA ARG A 40 -2.63 9.13 5.21
C ARG A 40 -3.37 9.80 4.05
N VAL A 41 -3.62 9.10 2.95
CA VAL A 41 -4.32 9.65 1.78
C VAL A 41 -5.76 10.01 2.14
N ASP A 42 -6.44 9.15 2.89
CA ASP A 42 -7.81 9.39 3.36
C ASP A 42 -7.90 10.66 4.23
N LEU A 43 -6.97 10.83 5.18
CA LEU A 43 -6.90 12.05 5.99
C LEU A 43 -6.65 13.32 5.17
N VAL A 44 -5.77 13.24 4.16
CA VAL A 44 -5.50 14.39 3.28
C VAL A 44 -6.76 14.78 2.49
N LEU A 45 -7.43 13.78 1.90
CA LEU A 45 -8.66 13.98 1.13
C LEU A 45 -9.82 14.49 2.00
N ALA A 46 -9.91 14.06 3.26
CA ALA A 46 -10.99 14.41 4.17
C ALA A 46 -10.96 15.85 4.72
N GLY A 47 -9.91 16.64 4.46
CA GLY A 47 -9.91 18.04 4.88
C GLY A 47 -8.57 18.78 4.91
N GLU A 48 -7.46 18.18 4.47
CA GLU A 48 -6.20 18.92 4.31
C GLU A 48 -6.03 19.51 2.90
N LEU A 49 -6.89 19.12 1.96
CA LEU A 49 -6.97 19.74 0.64
C LEU A 49 -7.94 20.91 0.66
N ASP A 50 -7.43 22.11 0.33
CA ASP A 50 -8.24 23.31 0.10
C ASP A 50 -8.78 23.32 -1.35
N ASP A 51 -9.38 22.21 -1.78
CA ASP A 51 -9.87 22.03 -3.15
C ASP A 51 -11.30 21.49 -3.15
N PRO A 52 -12.31 22.32 -3.52
CA PRO A 52 -13.71 21.90 -3.51
C PRO A 52 -14.04 20.84 -4.57
N ILE A 53 -13.20 20.67 -5.60
CA ILE A 53 -13.38 19.62 -6.62
C ILE A 53 -12.94 18.25 -6.09
N LEU A 54 -11.98 18.25 -5.14
CA LEU A 54 -11.51 17.05 -4.47
C LEU A 54 -12.29 16.75 -3.19
N ASP A 55 -13.20 17.65 -2.79
CA ASP A 55 -14.12 17.43 -1.68
C ASP A 55 -15.10 16.30 -1.99
N GLY A 56 -15.33 15.44 -0.99
CA GLY A 56 -16.21 14.29 -1.15
C GLY A 56 -15.63 13.11 -1.95
N LEU A 57 -14.35 13.13 -2.30
CA LEU A 57 -13.63 11.92 -2.74
C LEU A 57 -13.27 11.06 -1.53
N TRP A 58 -13.34 9.74 -1.69
CA TRP A 58 -12.85 8.79 -0.68
C TRP A 58 -12.04 7.67 -1.29
N VAL A 59 -11.18 7.06 -0.48
CA VAL A 59 -10.38 5.92 -0.92
C VAL A 59 -11.22 4.65 -0.85
N ALA A 60 -11.37 3.96 -1.97
CA ALA A 60 -12.00 2.64 -2.00
C ALA A 60 -11.01 1.53 -1.64
N GLU A 61 -9.82 1.56 -2.24
CA GLU A 61 -8.86 0.48 -2.11
C GLU A 61 -7.43 0.97 -2.33
N VAL A 62 -6.49 0.37 -1.59
CA VAL A 62 -5.05 0.65 -1.71
C VAL A 62 -4.30 -0.66 -1.81
N GLU A 63 -3.83 -0.95 -3.01
CA GLU A 63 -3.15 -2.20 -3.33
C GLU A 63 -1.72 -1.95 -3.83
N PRO A 64 -0.78 -2.84 -3.49
CA PRO A 64 0.55 -2.79 -4.07
C PRO A 64 0.50 -3.23 -5.54
N GLU A 65 1.21 -2.52 -6.42
CA GLU A 65 1.35 -2.96 -7.81
C GLU A 65 2.22 -4.24 -7.88
N PRO A 66 1.71 -5.36 -8.43
CA PRO A 66 2.49 -6.59 -8.52
C PRO A 66 3.69 -6.40 -9.45
N GLY A 67 4.90 -6.57 -8.91
CA GLY A 67 6.15 -6.44 -9.67
C GLY A 67 6.80 -5.06 -9.60
N SER A 68 6.20 -4.09 -8.91
CA SER A 68 6.78 -2.77 -8.71
C SER A 68 6.73 -2.32 -7.25
N THR A 69 7.37 -1.19 -6.96
CA THR A 69 7.24 -0.48 -5.67
C THR A 69 6.18 0.62 -5.73
N ALA A 70 5.34 0.60 -6.75
CA ALA A 70 4.20 1.48 -6.88
C ALA A 70 3.01 0.96 -6.05
N ILE A 71 2.15 1.88 -5.65
CA ILE A 71 0.91 1.60 -4.94
C ILE A 71 -0.21 2.20 -5.78
N LEU A 72 -1.21 1.38 -6.07
CA LEU A 72 -2.44 1.79 -6.72
C LEU A 72 -3.44 2.19 -5.65
N VAL A 73 -3.89 3.43 -5.71
CA VAL A 73 -4.92 4.00 -4.86
C VAL A 73 -6.15 4.20 -5.73
N THR A 74 -7.22 3.47 -5.44
CA THR A 74 -8.51 3.63 -6.11
C THR A 74 -9.33 4.62 -5.32
N LEU A 75 -9.66 5.75 -5.93
CA LEU A 75 -10.50 6.79 -5.37
C LEU A 75 -11.89 6.71 -6.00
N ILE A 76 -12.90 6.87 -5.17
CA ILE A 76 -14.27 6.98 -5.63
C ILE A 76 -14.59 8.45 -5.87
N VAL A 77 -15.17 8.69 -7.03
CA VAL A 77 -15.60 10.01 -7.48
C VAL A 77 -17.13 10.05 -7.44
N PRO A 78 -17.73 11.08 -6.82
CA PRO A 78 -19.18 11.31 -6.86
C PRO A 78 -19.69 11.33 -8.31
N ASN A 79 -20.92 10.85 -8.55
CA ASN A 79 -21.45 10.76 -9.91
C ASN A 79 -21.61 12.11 -10.62
N ASP A 80 -21.85 13.17 -9.85
CA ASP A 80 -22.01 14.54 -10.34
C ASP A 80 -20.68 15.25 -10.62
N ALA A 81 -19.55 14.66 -10.23
CA ALA A 81 -18.23 15.24 -10.45
C ALA A 81 -17.64 14.82 -11.81
N ASP A 82 -17.00 15.78 -12.49
CA ASP A 82 -16.32 15.52 -13.75
C ASP A 82 -14.97 14.82 -13.53
N ILE A 83 -14.83 13.60 -14.04
CA ILE A 83 -13.62 12.78 -13.84
C ILE A 83 -12.37 13.46 -14.42
N ALA A 84 -12.48 14.19 -15.53
CA ALA A 84 -11.34 14.86 -16.14
C ALA A 84 -10.91 16.07 -15.31
N GLU A 85 -11.87 16.81 -14.76
CA GLU A 85 -11.60 17.92 -13.85
C GLU A 85 -10.98 17.43 -12.53
N VAL A 86 -11.58 16.43 -11.91
CA VAL A 86 -11.03 15.76 -10.71
C VAL A 86 -9.63 15.23 -10.97
N ARG A 87 -9.39 14.63 -12.14
CA ARG A 87 -8.06 14.13 -12.52
C ARG A 87 -7.04 15.25 -12.58
N ALA A 88 -7.39 16.40 -13.17
CA ALA A 88 -6.48 17.54 -13.30
C ALA A 88 -6.11 18.14 -11.94
N HIS A 89 -7.09 18.30 -11.06
CA HIS A 89 -6.88 18.78 -9.69
C HIS A 89 -6.06 17.78 -8.87
N LEU A 90 -6.36 16.49 -8.99
CA LEU A 90 -5.60 15.42 -8.34
C LEU A 90 -4.13 15.37 -8.81
N ASP A 91 -3.88 15.65 -10.09
CA ASP A 91 -2.51 15.74 -10.63
C ASP A 91 -1.77 16.96 -10.06
N ALA A 92 -2.46 18.10 -9.90
CA ALA A 92 -1.90 19.30 -9.27
C ALA A 92 -1.51 19.05 -7.80
N VAL A 93 -2.32 18.32 -7.03
CA VAL A 93 -2.04 17.98 -5.62
C VAL A 93 -1.20 16.70 -5.46
N HIS A 94 -0.88 16.00 -6.55
CA HIS A 94 -0.14 14.72 -6.53
C HIS A 94 1.18 14.82 -5.77
N GLY A 95 1.94 15.91 -6.00
CA GLY A 95 3.21 16.17 -5.32
C GLY A 95 3.04 16.36 -3.81
N HIS A 96 1.94 17.00 -3.38
CA HIS A 96 1.61 17.18 -1.97
C HIS A 96 1.23 15.84 -1.32
N LEU A 97 0.29 15.10 -1.91
CA LEU A 97 -0.10 13.74 -1.48
C LEU A 97 1.12 12.81 -1.34
N ARG A 98 2.02 12.84 -2.33
CA ARG A 98 3.26 12.06 -2.28
C ARG A 98 4.15 12.46 -1.11
N SER A 99 4.23 13.75 -0.79
CA SER A 99 5.04 14.26 0.32
C SER A 99 4.46 13.86 1.67
N GLU A 100 3.13 13.94 1.82
CA GLU A 100 2.43 13.50 3.02
C GLU A 100 2.59 11.99 3.26
N VAL A 101 2.45 11.19 2.20
CA VAL A 101 2.72 9.75 2.28
C VAL A 101 4.19 9.47 2.59
N ALA A 102 5.13 10.22 2.01
CA ALA A 102 6.55 10.07 2.31
C ALA A 102 6.86 10.32 3.79
N ALA A 103 6.21 11.33 4.38
CA ALA A 103 6.33 11.66 5.80
C ALA A 103 5.74 10.54 6.69
N ALA A 104 4.63 9.92 6.29
CA ALA A 104 3.98 8.87 7.07
C ALA A 104 4.81 7.57 7.14
N ILE A 105 5.41 7.14 6.04
CA ILE A 105 5.95 5.77 5.90
C ILE A 105 7.41 5.59 6.38
N HIS A 106 8.09 6.67 6.83
CA HIS A 106 9.46 6.65 7.36
C HIS A 106 10.45 5.72 6.61
N ARG A 107 10.40 5.70 5.28
CA ARG A 107 11.18 4.77 4.44
C ARG A 107 12.19 5.52 3.58
N LYS A 108 13.35 4.89 3.36
CA LYS A 108 14.43 5.42 2.51
C LYS A 108 14.03 5.69 1.05
N ARG A 109 12.91 5.13 0.58
CA ARG A 109 12.38 5.32 -0.77
C ARG A 109 10.85 5.43 -0.73
N THR A 110 10.33 6.58 -1.12
CA THR A 110 8.88 6.82 -1.28
C THR A 110 8.36 6.04 -2.49
N PRO A 111 7.32 5.21 -2.32
CA PRO A 111 6.69 4.49 -3.42
C PRO A 111 6.06 5.48 -4.41
N HIS A 112 5.85 5.03 -5.65
CA HIS A 112 5.06 5.80 -6.60
C HIS A 112 3.58 5.58 -6.31
N LEU A 113 2.82 6.67 -6.17
CA LEU A 113 1.36 6.60 -6.03
C LEU A 113 0.74 6.73 -7.41
N ARG A 114 -0.03 5.72 -7.80
CA ARG A 114 -0.92 5.76 -8.97
C ARG A 114 -2.33 5.90 -8.47
N PHE A 115 -3.11 6.77 -9.10
CA PHE A 115 -4.49 6.99 -8.72
C PHE A 115 -5.44 6.49 -9.81
N ALA A 116 -6.29 5.53 -9.48
CA ALA A 116 -7.43 5.14 -10.30
C ALA A 116 -8.66 5.91 -9.82
N LEU A 117 -9.41 6.51 -10.76
CA LEU A 117 -10.67 7.17 -10.44
C LEU A 117 -11.80 6.23 -10.87
N LEU A 118 -12.66 5.86 -9.92
CA LEU A 118 -13.81 5.01 -10.16
C LEU A 118 -15.07 5.82 -9.83
N PRO A 119 -16.02 6.00 -10.76
CA PRO A 119 -17.25 6.70 -10.44
C PRO A 119 -18.09 5.84 -9.48
N GLU A 120 -18.76 6.48 -8.52
CA GLU A 120 -19.55 5.81 -7.48
C GLU A 120 -20.59 4.83 -8.08
N ARG A 121 -21.21 5.18 -9.21
CA ARG A 121 -22.14 4.28 -9.94
C ARG A 121 -21.53 2.93 -10.31
N ALA A 122 -20.22 2.85 -10.54
CA ALA A 122 -19.57 1.60 -10.93
C ALA A 122 -19.51 0.60 -9.77
N ILE A 123 -19.42 1.09 -8.52
CA ILE A 123 -19.42 0.24 -7.32
C ILE A 123 -20.79 -0.40 -7.13
N ALA A 124 -21.85 0.39 -7.33
CA ALA A 124 -23.24 -0.08 -7.21
C ALA A 124 -23.55 -1.24 -8.19
N LEU A 125 -22.89 -1.27 -9.35
CA LEU A 125 -23.07 -2.31 -10.36
C LEU A 125 -22.31 -3.61 -10.04
N THR A 126 -21.21 -3.54 -9.29
CA THR A 126 -20.43 -4.72 -8.87
C THR A 126 -21.06 -5.45 -7.68
N GLY A 127 -21.90 -4.78 -6.88
CA GLY A 127 -22.59 -5.37 -5.72
C GLY A 127 -23.92 -6.10 -6.02
N GLY A 128 -24.38 -6.14 -7.27
CA GLY A 128 -25.74 -6.56 -7.65
C GLY A 128 -25.86 -7.93 -8.31
N GLY A 129 -25.19 -8.96 -7.79
CA GLY A 129 -25.21 -10.30 -8.40
C GLY A 129 -25.07 -11.46 -7.41
N HIS A 130 -26.09 -11.68 -6.58
CA HIS A 130 -26.38 -13.00 -6.01
C HIS A 130 -27.89 -13.12 -5.80
N ASP A 131 -28.57 -13.63 -6.82
CA ASP A 131 -29.87 -14.31 -6.68
C ASP A 131 -29.58 -15.82 -6.64
#